data_AF-A0A7S0APG1-F1
#
_entry.id   AF-A0A7S0APG1-F1
#
_cell.length_a   1.000
_cell.length_b   1.000
_cell.length_c   1.000
_cell.angle_alpha   90.00
_cell.angle_beta   90.00
_cell.angle_gamma   90.00
#
_symmetry.space_group_name_H-M   'P 1'
#
loop_
_entity.id
_entity.type
_entity.pdbx_description
1 polymer ?
#
loop_
_entity_poly.entity_id
_entity_poly.type
_entity_poly.pdbx_seq_one_letter_code
_entity_poly.pdbx_strand_id
1 'polypeptide(L)'
;TYRCDEAIKRTSDILCTCASGGGPAPTPAPAPGGAECADFALWPDVDGVTCGSCTALVLSAKYGGRCDAYCESFNHKCVAAFEEENENCQKKATYRCDEAIKRTSDILCTCASGGGPAPTPAPAPGGAECADFALWPDVDGVTCGSCTALVLSAKYGGRCDAYCESFNHKCVAAFEEENENCQKKATYRCDEA
;
A
#
# COMPACT_ATOMS: atom_id res chain seq x y z
N THR A 1 29.23 -19.15 9.57
CA THR A 1 29.02 -17.68 9.52
C THR A 1 29.59 -17.20 8.20
N TYR A 2 28.75 -16.80 7.25
CA TYR A 2 29.18 -16.29 5.95
C TYR A 2 29.38 -14.78 6.02
N ARG A 3 30.37 -14.24 5.32
CA ARG A 3 30.63 -12.79 5.23
C ARG A 3 29.98 -12.22 3.98
N CYS A 4 29.70 -10.91 3.97
CA CYS A 4 29.01 -10.22 2.88
C CYS A 4 29.80 -10.14 1.57
N ASP A 5 31.09 -10.52 1.59
CA ASP A 5 32.03 -10.43 0.48
C ASP A 5 32.41 -11.80 -0.12
N GLU A 6 31.78 -12.90 0.33
CA GLU A 6 32.05 -14.25 -0.16
C GLU A 6 30.93 -14.80 -1.05
N ALA A 7 31.30 -15.49 -2.13
CA ALA A 7 30.34 -16.14 -3.03
C ALA A 7 29.79 -17.46 -2.45
N ILE A 8 28.46 -17.57 -2.31
CA ILE A 8 27.78 -18.79 -1.83
C ILE A 8 27.53 -19.74 -3.01
N LYS A 9 28.44 -20.70 -3.23
CA LYS A 9 28.44 -21.58 -4.43
C LYS A 9 27.44 -22.74 -4.40
N ARG A 10 26.45 -22.76 -3.50
CA ARG A 10 25.53 -23.91 -3.28
C ARG A 10 24.05 -23.59 -3.44
N THR A 11 23.67 -22.34 -3.74
CA THR A 11 22.28 -21.95 -4.00
C THR A 11 22.22 -21.10 -5.27
N SER A 12 21.07 -21.11 -5.92
CA SER A 12 20.77 -20.27 -7.09
C SER A 12 20.06 -18.97 -6.71
N ASP A 13 19.62 -18.85 -5.46
CA ASP A 13 18.80 -17.78 -4.90
C ASP A 13 19.22 -17.46 -3.44
N ILE A 14 19.14 -16.18 -3.03
CA ILE A 14 19.49 -15.69 -1.68
C ILE A 14 18.63 -14.48 -1.26
N LEU A 15 18.32 -14.36 0.05
CA LEU A 15 17.73 -13.15 0.68
C LEU A 15 18.83 -12.23 1.24
N CYS A 16 18.71 -10.92 1.02
CA CYS A 16 19.72 -9.92 1.42
C CYS A 16 19.14 -8.76 2.24
N THR A 17 19.88 -8.30 3.26
CA THR A 17 19.59 -7.07 4.03
C THR A 17 20.67 -6.03 3.73
N CYS A 18 20.28 -4.83 3.26
CA CYS A 18 21.22 -3.77 2.86
C CYS A 18 21.07 -2.51 3.73
N ALA A 19 22.18 -1.81 3.99
CA ALA A 19 22.21 -0.50 4.64
C ALA A 19 23.10 0.47 3.84
N SER A 20 22.74 1.76 3.80
CA SER A 20 23.49 2.80 3.08
C SER A 20 24.87 3.03 3.72
N GLY A 21 25.94 2.69 2.98
CA GLY A 21 27.32 3.02 3.35
C GLY A 21 27.54 4.54 3.32
N GLY A 22 27.84 5.13 4.47
CA GLY A 22 27.77 6.57 4.70
C GLY A 22 28.80 7.45 3.99
N GLY A 23 28.32 8.62 3.60
CA GLY A 23 29.04 9.87 3.33
C GLY A 23 28.01 10.98 3.03
N PRO A 24 28.15 12.23 3.52
CA PRO A 24 27.17 13.28 3.23
C PRO A 24 27.38 13.77 1.79
N ALA A 25 26.58 13.25 0.87
CA ALA A 25 26.43 13.86 -0.46
C ALA A 25 25.49 15.08 -0.35
N PRO A 26 25.73 16.17 -1.10
CA PRO A 26 24.87 17.34 -1.06
C PRO A 26 23.44 16.91 -1.41
N THR A 27 22.50 17.34 -0.56
CA THR A 27 21.06 17.21 -0.77
C THR A 27 20.72 17.57 -2.22
N PRO A 28 20.19 16.64 -3.04
CA PRO A 28 19.54 17.05 -4.27
C PRO A 28 18.39 17.97 -3.88
N ALA A 29 18.34 19.16 -4.48
CA ALA A 29 17.18 20.03 -4.37
C ALA A 29 15.89 19.21 -4.65
N PRO A 30 14.78 19.47 -3.97
CA PRO A 30 13.54 18.75 -4.22
C PRO A 30 13.19 18.88 -5.70
N ALA A 31 13.23 17.76 -6.42
CA ALA A 31 12.70 17.68 -7.76
C ALA A 31 11.18 17.91 -7.65
N PRO A 32 10.57 18.73 -8.52
CA PRO A 32 9.15 18.97 -8.46
C PRO A 32 8.38 17.70 -8.85
N GLY A 33 7.59 17.17 -7.92
CA GLY A 33 6.43 16.30 -8.22
C GLY A 33 6.73 14.87 -8.65
N GLY A 34 7.56 14.13 -7.91
CA GLY A 34 7.51 12.66 -7.98
C GLY A 34 6.13 12.20 -7.53
N ALA A 35 5.39 11.51 -8.40
CA ALA A 35 4.18 10.81 -8.02
C ALA A 35 4.53 9.82 -6.89
N GLU A 36 4.12 10.12 -5.66
CA GLU A 36 4.13 9.13 -4.59
C GLU A 36 3.07 8.06 -4.91
N CYS A 37 3.32 6.81 -4.56
CA CYS A 37 2.35 5.72 -4.66
C CYS A 37 2.53 4.78 -3.47
N ALA A 38 1.52 3.95 -3.22
CA ALA A 38 1.61 2.85 -2.27
C ALA A 38 2.71 1.86 -2.69
N ASP A 39 3.24 1.15 -1.70
CA ASP A 39 4.15 0.01 -1.91
C ASP A 39 3.51 -1.01 -2.86
N PHE A 40 4.29 -1.57 -3.79
CA PHE A 40 3.78 -2.56 -4.76
C PHE A 40 3.16 -3.81 -4.11
N ALA A 41 3.52 -4.14 -2.87
CA ALA A 41 2.88 -5.22 -2.12
C ALA A 41 1.39 -4.95 -1.84
N LEU A 42 0.97 -3.68 -1.89
CA LEU A 42 -0.41 -3.24 -1.70
C LEU A 42 -1.17 -3.09 -3.02
N TRP A 43 -0.48 -3.24 -4.16
CA TRP A 43 -1.11 -3.10 -5.46
C TRP A 43 -1.87 -4.40 -5.79
N PRO A 44 -3.18 -4.32 -6.05
CA PRO A 44 -3.96 -5.50 -6.37
C PRO A 44 -3.58 -6.03 -7.76
N ASP A 45 -3.60 -7.35 -7.95
CA ASP A 45 -3.56 -8.01 -9.27
C ASP A 45 -2.36 -7.62 -10.16
N VAL A 46 -1.20 -7.40 -9.54
CA VAL A 46 0.08 -7.28 -10.24
C VAL A 46 0.47 -8.63 -10.83
N ASP A 47 0.84 -8.66 -12.11
CA ASP A 47 1.25 -9.88 -12.83
C ASP A 47 2.75 -10.18 -12.64
N GLY A 48 3.22 -10.11 -11.39
CA GLY A 48 4.60 -10.40 -11.01
C GLY A 48 5.67 -9.40 -11.47
N VAL A 49 5.35 -8.37 -12.26
CA VAL A 49 6.31 -7.39 -12.79
C VAL A 49 6.05 -5.98 -12.26
N THR A 50 7.04 -5.42 -11.56
CA THR A 50 7.06 -4.03 -11.09
C THR A 50 8.22 -3.27 -11.73
N CYS A 51 7.95 -2.08 -12.28
CA CYS A 51 8.87 -1.34 -13.13
C CYS A 51 9.49 -0.10 -12.45
N GLY A 52 9.24 0.09 -11.16
CA GLY A 52 9.60 1.30 -10.43
C GLY A 52 8.80 2.51 -10.92
N SER A 53 9.07 3.69 -10.35
CA SER A 53 8.34 4.93 -10.66
C SER A 53 6.82 4.75 -10.64
N CYS A 54 6.34 3.98 -9.66
CA CYS A 54 4.92 3.66 -9.50
C CYS A 54 4.28 3.08 -10.76
N THR A 55 4.99 2.19 -11.45
CA THR A 55 4.50 1.49 -12.64
C THR A 55 4.60 -0.02 -12.45
N ALA A 56 3.54 -0.76 -12.75
CA ALA A 56 3.51 -2.21 -12.68
C ALA A 56 2.69 -2.81 -13.83
N LEU A 57 2.98 -4.07 -14.14
CA LEU A 57 2.18 -4.89 -15.05
C LEU A 57 1.02 -5.48 -14.27
N VAL A 58 -0.21 -5.30 -14.74
CA VAL A 58 -1.41 -5.59 -13.94
C VAL A 58 -2.46 -6.30 -14.78
N LEU A 59 -3.12 -7.30 -14.17
CA LEU A 59 -4.20 -8.04 -14.80
C LEU A 59 -5.43 -7.12 -14.96
N SER A 60 -5.69 -6.70 -16.19
CA SER A 60 -6.60 -5.59 -16.47
C SER A 60 -8.05 -6.01 -16.72
N ALA A 61 -8.29 -7.31 -16.92
CA ALA A 61 -9.58 -7.85 -17.35
C ALA A 61 -10.75 -7.43 -16.43
N LYS A 62 -10.57 -7.51 -15.11
CA LYS A 62 -11.60 -7.12 -14.13
C LYS A 62 -11.84 -5.62 -14.02
N TYR A 63 -10.92 -4.82 -14.56
CA TYR A 63 -10.97 -3.36 -14.60
C TYR A 63 -11.41 -2.83 -15.97
N GLY A 64 -11.90 -3.71 -16.85
CA GLY A 64 -12.35 -3.35 -18.20
C GLY A 64 -11.22 -2.99 -19.15
N GLY A 65 -9.98 -3.43 -18.86
CA GLY A 65 -8.80 -3.13 -19.66
C GLY A 65 -8.31 -1.68 -19.51
N ARG A 66 -8.61 -1.02 -18.39
CA ARG A 66 -8.27 0.40 -18.17
C ARG A 66 -7.44 0.62 -16.91
N CYS A 67 -6.44 1.50 -17.03
CA CYS A 67 -5.61 1.87 -15.88
C CYS A 67 -6.30 2.84 -14.92
N ASP A 68 -7.27 3.64 -15.37
CA ASP A 68 -8.05 4.50 -14.47
C ASP A 68 -8.79 3.68 -13.41
N ALA A 69 -9.58 2.71 -13.84
CA ALA A 69 -10.35 1.81 -13.01
C ALA A 69 -9.44 0.94 -12.13
N TYR A 70 -8.28 0.54 -12.64
CA TYR A 70 -7.27 -0.16 -11.88
C TYR A 70 -6.72 0.69 -10.72
N CYS A 71 -6.17 1.88 -11.01
CA CYS A 71 -5.58 2.76 -10.01
C CYS A 71 -6.63 3.22 -8.98
N GLU A 72 -7.87 3.50 -9.41
CA GLU A 72 -8.97 3.90 -8.53
C GLU A 72 -9.34 2.81 -7.51
N SER A 73 -9.13 1.54 -7.87
CA SER A 73 -9.48 0.39 -7.02
C SER A 73 -8.72 0.35 -5.68
N PHE A 74 -7.56 1.01 -5.62
CA PHE A 74 -6.76 1.18 -4.41
C PHE A 74 -6.45 2.65 -4.12
N ASN A 75 -7.39 3.54 -4.47
CA ASN A 75 -7.36 4.97 -4.13
C ASN A 75 -6.18 5.75 -4.73
N HIS A 76 -5.73 5.33 -5.92
CA HIS A 76 -4.75 6.04 -6.72
C HIS A 76 -5.40 6.61 -7.98
N LYS A 77 -4.68 7.49 -8.67
CA LYS A 77 -5.06 8.01 -9.98
C LYS A 77 -4.09 7.50 -11.03
N CYS A 78 -4.62 7.12 -12.18
CA CYS A 78 -3.78 6.79 -13.32
C CYS A 78 -3.06 8.05 -13.81
N VAL A 79 -1.74 7.94 -13.95
CA VAL A 79 -0.85 8.95 -14.52
C VAL A 79 -0.52 8.60 -15.96
N ALA A 80 -0.35 7.30 -16.24
CA ALA A 80 -0.06 6.81 -17.58
C ALA A 80 -0.50 5.35 -17.74
N ALA A 81 -0.82 4.97 -18.98
CA ALA A 81 -1.22 3.64 -19.37
C ALA A 81 -0.43 3.21 -20.61
N PHE A 82 0.08 1.98 -20.60
CA PHE A 82 0.84 1.43 -21.71
C PHE A 82 0.49 -0.04 -21.93
N GLU A 83 0.63 -0.47 -23.18
CA GLU A 83 0.88 -1.86 -23.52
C GLU A 83 2.40 -2.08 -23.51
N GLU A 84 2.83 -3.23 -23.01
CA GLU A 84 4.20 -3.69 -22.89
C GLU A 84 4.70 -4.54 -24.07
N GLU A 85 6.01 -4.76 -24.10
CA GLU A 85 6.64 -5.74 -24.98
C GLU A 85 7.04 -6.98 -24.18
N ASN A 86 6.40 -8.14 -24.39
CA ASN A 86 6.83 -9.42 -23.81
C ASN A 86 6.92 -9.42 -22.28
N GLU A 87 5.84 -9.09 -21.57
CA GLU A 87 5.74 -9.28 -20.10
C GLU A 87 6.84 -8.52 -19.33
N ASN A 88 7.17 -7.31 -19.76
CA ASN A 88 8.26 -6.53 -19.18
C ASN A 88 7.93 -5.03 -19.08
N CYS A 89 8.92 -4.23 -18.69
CA CYS A 89 8.75 -2.78 -18.47
C CYS A 89 8.92 -1.92 -19.73
N GLN A 90 9.15 -2.53 -20.89
CA GLN A 90 9.30 -1.84 -22.16
C GLN A 90 7.93 -1.56 -22.76
N LYS A 91 7.72 -0.33 -23.21
CA LYS A 91 6.43 0.14 -23.71
C LYS A 91 6.35 -0.12 -25.21
N LYS A 92 5.37 -0.92 -25.62
CA LYS A 92 5.00 -1.18 -27.01
C LYS A 92 4.12 -0.06 -27.57
N ALA A 93 3.15 0.39 -26.77
CA ALA A 93 2.22 1.46 -27.15
C ALA A 93 1.74 2.25 -25.93
N THR A 94 1.44 3.53 -26.14
CA THR A 94 0.92 4.45 -25.10
C THR A 94 -0.58 4.66 -25.29
N TYR A 95 -1.31 4.63 -24.19
CA TYR A 95 -2.76 4.84 -24.16
C TYR A 95 -3.16 5.92 -23.15
N ARG A 96 -4.41 6.38 -23.25
CA ARG A 96 -5.02 7.19 -22.21
C ARG A 96 -5.48 6.32 -21.05
N CYS A 97 -5.53 6.87 -19.85
CA CYS A 97 -5.94 6.15 -18.65
C CYS A 97 -7.37 5.58 -18.73
N ASP A 98 -8.27 6.29 -19.39
CA ASP A 98 -9.68 5.94 -19.61
C ASP A 98 -9.91 5.08 -20.87
N GLU A 99 -8.85 4.77 -21.62
CA GLU A 99 -8.92 3.97 -22.82
C GLU A 99 -8.83 2.47 -22.49
N ALA A 100 -9.80 1.70 -22.96
CA ALA A 100 -9.78 0.25 -22.82
C ALA A 100 -8.80 -0.37 -23.81
N ILE A 101 -7.68 -0.89 -23.30
CA ILE A 101 -6.70 -1.66 -24.05
C ILE A 101 -7.26 -3.08 -24.17
N LYS A 102 -7.62 -3.47 -25.40
CA LYS A 102 -8.29 -4.75 -25.68
C LYS A 102 -7.31 -5.70 -26.36
N ARG A 103 -7.57 -7.01 -26.21
CA ARG A 103 -6.78 -8.11 -26.79
C ARG A 103 -5.40 -8.30 -26.15
N THR A 104 -5.26 -7.85 -24.90
CA THR A 104 -4.16 -8.19 -23.99
C THR A 104 -4.75 -8.74 -22.68
N SER A 105 -3.97 -9.52 -21.92
CA SER A 105 -4.29 -10.05 -20.59
C SER A 105 -4.07 -9.03 -19.47
N ASP A 106 -3.11 -8.15 -19.69
CA ASP A 106 -2.40 -7.34 -18.73
C ASP A 106 -1.93 -6.05 -19.40
N ILE A 107 -1.65 -5.03 -18.59
CA ILE A 107 -1.23 -3.71 -19.08
C ILE A 107 -0.27 -3.08 -18.07
N LEU A 108 0.59 -2.18 -18.54
CA LEU A 108 1.41 -1.35 -17.66
C LEU A 108 0.62 -0.12 -17.18
N CYS A 109 0.33 -0.07 -15.89
CA CYS A 109 -0.30 1.09 -15.26
C CYS A 109 0.69 1.86 -14.39
N THR A 110 0.79 3.17 -14.64
CA THR A 110 1.44 4.11 -13.73
C THR A 110 0.39 4.77 -12.86
N CYS A 111 0.44 4.55 -11.55
CA CYS A 111 -0.52 5.11 -10.59
C CYS A 111 0.17 6.10 -9.64
N ALA A 112 -0.55 7.12 -9.21
CA ALA A 112 -0.10 8.05 -8.18
C ALA A 112 -1.13 8.13 -7.06
N SER A 113 -0.67 8.20 -5.82
CA SER A 113 -1.48 8.72 -4.73
C SER A 113 -1.91 10.13 -5.14
N GLY A 114 -3.18 10.47 -4.98
CA GLY A 114 -3.75 11.71 -5.49
C GLY A 114 -3.21 12.95 -4.78
N GLY A 115 -1.96 13.34 -5.03
CA GLY A 115 -1.31 14.54 -4.53
C GLY A 115 -1.78 15.80 -5.26
N GLY A 116 -2.95 16.32 -4.91
CA GLY A 116 -3.06 17.78 -4.80
C GLY A 116 -2.15 18.25 -3.66
N PRO A 117 -1.76 19.55 -3.58
CA PRO A 117 -1.19 20.05 -2.33
C PRO A 117 -2.11 19.61 -1.21
N ALA A 118 -1.54 18.99 -0.16
CA ALA A 118 -2.31 18.57 1.00
C ALA A 118 -3.31 19.69 1.32
N PRO A 119 -4.63 19.41 1.42
CA PRO A 119 -5.47 20.38 2.06
C PRO A 119 -4.82 20.59 3.42
N THR A 120 -4.32 21.81 3.67
CA THR A 120 -4.25 22.29 5.04
C THR A 120 -5.61 21.92 5.61
N PRO A 121 -5.72 21.12 6.69
CA PRO A 121 -7.02 20.75 7.19
C PRO A 121 -7.76 22.04 7.50
N ALA A 122 -8.71 22.40 6.64
CA ALA A 122 -9.80 23.24 7.09
C ALA A 122 -10.40 22.44 8.25
N PRO A 123 -10.56 23.02 9.45
CA PRO A 123 -11.07 22.26 10.57
C PRO A 123 -12.43 21.70 10.16
N ALA A 124 -12.48 20.39 9.92
CA ALA A 124 -13.71 19.71 9.58
C ALA A 124 -14.55 19.68 10.85
N PRO A 125 -15.83 20.11 10.80
CA PRO A 125 -16.69 20.00 11.97
C PRO A 125 -17.02 18.52 12.21
N GLY A 126 -16.35 17.90 13.19
CA GLY A 126 -16.96 16.88 14.04
C GLY A 126 -17.10 15.44 13.52
N GLY A 127 -16.08 14.87 12.86
CA GLY A 127 -15.94 13.41 12.70
C GLY A 127 -14.61 12.97 13.28
N ALA A 128 -14.58 12.04 14.23
CA ALA A 128 -13.39 11.69 15.00
C ALA A 128 -12.18 11.38 14.11
N GLU A 129 -11.15 12.24 14.15
CA GLU A 129 -9.84 11.98 13.58
C GLU A 129 -9.13 10.93 14.46
N CYS A 130 -8.77 9.77 13.89
CA CYS A 130 -7.80 8.88 14.52
C CYS A 130 -6.38 9.28 14.15
N ALA A 131 -5.43 8.91 14.99
CA ALA A 131 -4.02 8.98 14.63
C ALA A 131 -3.70 8.11 13.40
N ASP A 132 -2.63 8.48 12.70
CA ASP A 132 -2.00 7.67 11.66
C ASP A 132 -1.70 6.25 12.17
N PHE A 133 -1.95 5.21 11.37
CA PHE A 133 -1.73 3.83 11.75
C PHE A 133 -0.27 3.51 12.12
N ALA A 134 0.71 4.29 11.64
CA ALA A 134 2.10 4.18 12.06
C ALA A 134 2.32 4.50 13.56
N LEU A 135 1.36 5.18 14.19
CA LEU A 135 1.36 5.52 15.61
C LEU A 135 0.57 4.52 16.47
N TRP A 136 -0.13 3.57 15.84
CA TRP A 136 -0.92 2.58 16.54
C TRP A 136 0.00 1.46 17.03
N PRO A 137 0.00 1.14 18.33
CA PRO A 137 0.83 0.07 18.86
C PRO A 137 0.32 -1.31 18.39
N ASP A 138 1.23 -2.25 18.10
CA ASP A 138 0.92 -3.67 17.88
C ASP A 138 -0.13 -3.97 16.81
N VAL A 139 -0.11 -3.18 15.72
CA VAL A 139 -0.85 -3.48 14.50
C VAL A 139 -0.31 -4.79 13.90
N ASP A 140 -1.22 -5.72 13.63
CA ASP A 140 -0.91 -7.04 13.09
C ASP A 140 -0.88 -7.02 11.55
N GLY A 141 -0.11 -6.10 10.98
CA GLY A 141 0.12 -5.97 9.53
C GLY A 141 -1.09 -5.52 8.68
N VAL A 142 -2.31 -5.50 9.22
CA VAL A 142 -3.53 -5.19 8.44
C VAL A 142 -4.20 -3.91 8.97
N THR A 143 -4.34 -2.93 8.08
CA THR A 143 -5.10 -1.69 8.33
C THR A 143 -6.31 -1.62 7.41
N CYS A 144 -7.47 -1.33 7.96
CA CYS A 144 -8.76 -1.44 7.25
C CYS A 144 -9.38 -0.09 6.89
N GLY A 145 -8.66 1.01 7.15
CA GLY A 145 -9.14 2.37 6.98
C GLY A 145 -10.21 2.75 8.01
N SER A 146 -10.73 3.97 7.92
CA SER A 146 -11.78 4.49 8.83
C SER A 146 -11.51 4.22 10.32
N CYS A 147 -10.25 4.43 10.76
CA CYS A 147 -9.82 4.19 12.14
C CYS A 147 -10.03 2.73 12.61
N THR A 148 -9.82 1.75 11.73
CA THR A 148 -9.93 0.32 12.01
C THR A 148 -8.65 -0.39 11.54
N ALA A 149 -8.07 -1.23 12.40
CA ALA A 149 -6.92 -2.07 12.08
C ALA A 149 -7.00 -3.36 12.90
N LEU A 150 -6.34 -4.42 12.43
CA LEU A 150 -6.11 -5.63 13.22
C LEU A 150 -4.96 -5.35 14.18
N VAL A 151 -5.15 -5.68 15.45
CA VAL A 151 -4.21 -5.35 16.53
C VAL A 151 -4.08 -6.52 17.48
N LEU A 152 -2.87 -6.74 18.00
CA LEU A 152 -2.61 -7.78 18.99
C LEU A 152 -3.12 -7.33 20.37
N SER A 153 -4.40 -7.61 20.64
CA SER A 153 -5.10 -7.17 21.86
C SER A 153 -4.75 -7.96 23.12
N ALA A 154 -4.05 -9.10 22.99
CA ALA A 154 -3.77 -10.02 24.10
C ALA A 154 -3.09 -9.33 25.30
N LYS A 155 -2.13 -8.42 25.06
CA LYS A 155 -1.44 -7.68 26.12
C LYS A 155 -2.28 -6.60 26.79
N TYR A 156 -3.44 -6.30 26.22
CA TYR A 156 -4.43 -5.35 26.71
C TYR A 156 -5.65 -6.06 27.33
N GLY A 157 -5.53 -7.36 27.61
CA GLY A 157 -6.60 -8.16 28.19
C GLY A 157 -7.72 -8.51 27.21
N GLY A 158 -7.43 -8.49 25.90
CA GLY A 158 -8.39 -8.85 24.84
C GLY A 158 -9.40 -7.76 24.50
N ARG A 159 -9.33 -6.58 25.12
CA ARG A 159 -10.34 -5.52 24.96
C ARG A 159 -9.88 -4.37 24.09
N CYS A 160 -10.77 -3.90 23.22
CA CYS A 160 -10.52 -2.74 22.36
C CYS A 160 -10.44 -1.42 23.15
N ASP A 161 -11.17 -1.28 24.26
CA ASP A 161 -11.09 -0.09 25.12
C ASP A 161 -9.68 0.11 25.69
N ALA A 162 -9.12 -0.92 26.31
CA ALA A 162 -7.81 -0.92 26.94
C ALA A 162 -6.69 -0.74 25.91
N TYR A 163 -6.87 -1.31 24.72
CA TYR A 163 -5.98 -1.07 23.59
C TYR A 163 -5.96 0.42 23.19
N CYS A 164 -7.12 1.00 22.89
CA CYS A 164 -7.22 2.40 22.46
C CYS A 164 -6.71 3.36 23.54
N GLU A 165 -7.04 3.12 24.81
CA GLU A 165 -6.61 3.96 25.93
C GLU A 165 -5.07 3.96 26.08
N SER A 166 -4.38 2.89 25.68
CA SER A 166 -2.93 2.77 25.84
C SER A 166 -2.12 3.82 25.08
N PHE A 167 -2.69 4.41 24.03
CA PHE A 167 -2.11 5.51 23.27
C PHE A 167 -3.04 6.73 23.23
N ASN A 168 -3.85 6.90 24.28
CA ASN A 168 -4.73 8.06 24.51
C ASN A 168 -5.83 8.23 23.45
N HIS A 169 -6.36 7.11 22.95
CA HIS A 169 -7.50 7.05 22.05
C HIS A 169 -8.70 6.40 22.75
N LYS A 170 -9.89 6.53 22.14
CA LYS A 170 -11.12 5.92 22.66
C LYS A 170 -11.69 4.94 21.66
N CYS A 171 -12.05 3.75 22.15
CA CYS A 171 -12.74 2.78 21.30
C CYS A 171 -14.12 3.31 20.91
N VAL A 172 -14.40 3.28 19.60
CA VAL A 172 -15.68 3.69 19.01
C VAL A 172 -16.49 2.50 18.49
N ALA A 173 -15.81 1.40 18.13
CA ALA A 173 -16.40 0.13 17.73
C ALA A 173 -15.36 -0.99 17.87
N ALA A 174 -15.83 -2.22 18.09
CA ALA A 174 -15.02 -3.42 18.16
C ALA A 174 -15.61 -4.50 17.25
N PHE A 175 -14.75 -5.19 16.49
CA PHE A 175 -15.16 -6.23 15.54
C PHE A 175 -14.19 -7.41 15.63
N GLU A 176 -14.70 -8.61 15.38
CA GLU A 176 -13.88 -9.78 15.08
C GLU A 176 -13.79 -9.93 13.56
N GLU A 177 -12.59 -10.15 13.07
CA GLU A 177 -12.24 -10.37 11.68
C GLU A 177 -12.49 -11.81 11.22
N GLU A 178 -12.59 -11.99 9.91
CA GLU A 178 -12.45 -13.30 9.28
C GLU A 178 -11.02 -13.48 8.76
N ASN A 179 -10.33 -14.56 9.11
CA ASN A 179 -9.05 -14.96 8.50
C ASN A 179 -8.03 -13.81 8.32
N GLU A 180 -7.75 -13.06 9.38
CA GLU A 180 -6.73 -12.00 9.38
C GLU A 180 -6.93 -10.94 8.28
N ASN A 181 -8.18 -10.56 7.98
CA ASN A 181 -8.50 -9.54 6.99
C ASN A 181 -9.56 -8.53 7.49
N CYS A 182 -9.96 -7.58 6.65
CA CYS A 182 -10.89 -6.51 7.02
C CYS A 182 -12.39 -6.87 6.96
N GLN A 183 -12.73 -8.15 6.76
CA GLN A 183 -14.11 -8.64 6.78
C GLN A 183 -14.55 -8.85 8.23
N LYS A 184 -15.72 -8.32 8.58
CA LYS A 184 -16.27 -8.39 9.94
C LYS A 184 -17.07 -9.69 10.09
N LYS A 185 -16.58 -10.59 10.92
CA LYS A 185 -17.26 -11.81 11.35
C LYS A 185 -18.32 -11.53 12.40
N ALA A 186 -17.99 -10.70 13.40
CA ALA A 186 -18.88 -10.35 14.50
C ALA A 186 -18.60 -8.93 15.03
N THR A 187 -19.57 -8.34 15.72
CA THR A 187 -19.47 -7.01 16.35
C THR A 187 -19.59 -7.17 17.85
N TYR A 188 -18.72 -6.49 18.59
CA TYR A 188 -18.62 -6.56 20.05
C TYR A 188 -18.74 -5.16 20.67
N ARG A 189 -18.97 -5.11 21.99
CA ARG A 189 -18.79 -3.88 22.75
C ARG A 189 -17.30 -3.65 23.04
N CYS A 190 -16.92 -2.38 23.18
CA CYS A 190 -15.52 -2.00 23.38
C CYS A 190 -14.88 -2.59 24.65
N ASP A 191 -15.69 -2.91 25.66
CA ASP A 191 -15.29 -3.47 26.97
C ASP A 191 -15.38 -5.01 27.04
N GLU A 192 -15.77 -5.67 25.95
CA GLU A 192 -15.81 -7.13 25.86
C GLU A 192 -14.43 -7.69 25.48
N ALA A 193 -14.11 -8.88 26.01
CA ALA A 193 -12.86 -9.61 25.82
C ALA A 193 -13.13 -11.00 25.24
#